data_AF-A0A0A1TJJ2-F1
#
_entry.id   AF-A0A0A1TJJ2-F1
#
_cell.length_a   1.000
_cell.length_b   1.000
_cell.length_c   1.000
_cell.angle_alpha   90.00
_cell.angle_beta   90.00
_cell.angle_gamma   90.00
#
_symmetry.space_group_name_H-M   'P 1'
#
loop_
_entity.id
_entity.type
_entity.pdbx_description
1 polymer ?
#
loop_
_entity_poly.entity_id
_entity_poly.type
_entity_poly.pdbx_seq_one_letter_code
_entity_poly.pdbx_strand_id
1 'polypeptide(L)'
;MRAKLTLDYAVFINDQERFVYVYARLEGTAQNMAAAYFEQGVISQTQTADQFLDYLNRRYGDPNAKARAQDRLRSLRQKPDESFATFLPKFEKELADSGGGSWNNEVQINYLEGALNNRLRDKLISVIGIPTDFNSYTELLLTISSRMDSQRQQYHYYPNQPRREQPQQNNQGATGSYQMD
;
A
#
# COMPACT_ATOMS: atom_id res chain seq x y z
N MET A 1 -17.17 6.86 9.32
CA MET A 1 -18.23 7.49 10.15
C MET A 1 -17.76 7.82 11.56
N ARG A 2 -17.26 6.84 12.34
CA ARG A 2 -16.71 7.07 13.70
C ARG A 2 -15.70 8.23 13.79
N ALA A 3 -14.69 8.27 12.91
CA ALA A 3 -13.70 9.35 12.88
C ALA A 3 -14.32 10.76 12.67
N LYS A 4 -15.40 10.87 11.89
CA LYS A 4 -16.08 12.16 11.66
C LYS A 4 -16.88 12.60 12.89
N LEU A 5 -17.54 11.66 13.57
CA LEU A 5 -18.23 11.92 14.84
C LEU A 5 -17.25 12.36 15.94
N THR A 6 -16.05 11.80 15.97
CA THR A 6 -14.99 12.20 16.90
C THR A 6 -14.46 13.60 16.59
N LEU A 7 -14.20 13.90 15.31
CA LEU A 7 -13.68 15.22 14.91
C LEU A 7 -14.70 16.35 15.17
N ASP A 8 -15.96 16.09 14.85
CA ASP A 8 -17.04 17.08 14.99
C ASP A 8 -17.69 17.03 16.38
N TYR A 9 -17.07 16.38 17.36
CA TYR A 9 -17.68 16.15 18.68
C TYR A 9 -18.23 17.43 19.31
N ALA A 10 -17.49 18.54 19.19
CA ALA A 10 -17.86 19.84 19.74
C ALA A 10 -18.99 20.57 18.97
N VAL A 11 -19.35 20.10 17.76
CA VAL A 11 -20.44 20.66 16.96
C VAL A 11 -21.80 20.11 17.41
N PHE A 12 -21.81 18.91 17.99
CA PHE A 12 -23.03 18.27 18.46
C PHE A 12 -23.33 18.65 19.90
N ILE A 13 -24.58 19.05 20.16
CA ILE A 13 -25.05 19.48 21.48
C ILE A 13 -25.15 18.28 22.42
N ASN A 14 -25.52 17.10 21.92
CA ASN A 14 -25.69 15.88 22.73
C ASN A 14 -25.51 14.59 21.90
N ASP A 15 -25.60 13.43 22.57
CA ASP A 15 -25.52 12.11 21.93
C ASP A 15 -26.68 11.85 20.95
N GLN A 16 -27.85 12.45 21.19
CA GLN A 16 -29.03 12.29 20.35
C GLN A 16 -28.83 12.92 18.96
N GLU A 17 -28.20 14.09 18.88
CA GLU A 17 -27.85 14.70 17.59
C GLU A 17 -26.86 13.84 16.80
N ARG A 18 -25.89 13.21 17.50
CA ARG A 18 -24.95 12.27 16.86
C ARG A 18 -25.67 11.01 16.38
N PHE A 19 -26.64 10.49 17.14
CA PHE A 19 -27.47 9.36 16.75
C PHE A 19 -28.30 9.66 15.50
N VAL A 20 -28.96 10.83 15.46
CA VAL A 20 -29.71 11.31 14.27
C VAL A 20 -28.80 11.51 13.07
N TYR A 21 -27.61 12.08 13.28
CA TYR A 21 -26.64 12.29 12.22
C TYR A 21 -26.18 10.98 11.57
N VAL A 22 -25.98 9.90 12.35
CA VAL A 22 -25.66 8.57 11.80
C VAL A 22 -26.77 8.10 10.87
N TYR A 23 -28.04 8.21 11.28
CA TYR A 23 -29.18 7.82 10.45
C TYR A 23 -29.28 8.64 9.15
N ALA A 24 -29.11 9.95 9.25
CA ALA A 24 -29.16 10.87 8.11
C ALA A 24 -28.06 10.64 7.07
N ARG A 25 -26.98 9.96 7.45
CA ARG A 25 -25.88 9.57 6.57
C ARG A 25 -26.05 8.19 5.93
N LEU A 26 -27.08 7.44 6.29
CA LEU A 26 -27.46 6.23 5.58
C LEU A 26 -28.23 6.61 4.32
N GLU A 27 -28.11 5.82 3.26
CA GLU A 27 -28.81 6.05 2.01
C GLU A 27 -29.51 4.77 1.52
N GLY A 28 -30.61 4.96 0.79
CA GLY A 28 -31.34 3.89 0.12
C GLY A 28 -31.79 2.77 1.06
N THR A 29 -31.52 1.52 0.67
CA THR A 29 -31.97 0.33 1.40
C THR A 29 -31.46 0.27 2.83
N ALA A 30 -30.23 0.72 3.11
CA ALA A 30 -29.67 0.68 4.46
C ALA A 30 -30.43 1.59 5.43
N GLN A 31 -30.85 2.77 4.96
CA GLN A 31 -31.64 3.71 5.75
C GLN A 31 -33.04 3.17 6.04
N ASN A 32 -33.70 2.62 5.02
CA ASN A 32 -35.03 2.01 5.17
C ASN A 32 -35.03 0.85 6.17
N MET A 33 -34.02 -0.02 6.09
CA MET A 33 -33.91 -1.19 6.96
C MET A 33 -33.55 -0.83 8.41
N ALA A 34 -32.96 0.35 8.65
CA ALA A 34 -32.63 0.84 9.97
C ALA A 34 -33.70 1.74 10.59
N ALA A 35 -34.75 2.11 9.84
CA ALA A 35 -35.78 3.09 10.24
C ALA A 35 -36.47 2.72 11.55
N ALA A 36 -36.93 1.47 11.70
CA ALA A 36 -37.61 1.04 12.92
C ALA A 36 -36.73 1.12 14.18
N TYR A 37 -35.44 0.78 14.06
CA TYR A 37 -34.47 0.92 15.16
C TYR A 37 -34.23 2.40 15.49
N PHE A 38 -34.10 3.23 14.46
CA PHE A 38 -33.93 4.67 14.60
C PHE A 38 -35.12 5.31 15.30
N GLU A 39 -36.35 5.06 14.84
CA GLU A 39 -37.59 5.58 15.43
C GLU A 39 -37.72 5.21 16.90
N GLN A 40 -37.46 3.94 17.24
CA GLN A 40 -37.46 3.48 18.62
C GLN A 40 -36.40 4.22 19.48
N GLY A 41 -35.20 4.42 18.94
CA GLY A 41 -34.12 5.14 19.63
C GLY A 41 -34.39 6.63 19.81
N VAL A 42 -35.12 7.27 18.88
CA VAL A 42 -35.61 8.65 19.03
C VAL A 42 -36.65 8.74 20.14
N ILE A 43 -37.60 7.80 20.19
CA ILE A 43 -38.66 7.78 21.20
C ILE A 43 -38.06 7.55 22.61
N SER A 44 -37.12 6.61 22.74
CA SER A 44 -36.56 6.28 24.05
C SER A 44 -35.51 7.29 24.54
N GLN A 45 -34.85 8.02 23.63
CA GLN A 45 -33.72 8.93 23.93
C GLN A 45 -32.59 8.29 24.73
N THR A 46 -32.49 6.96 24.69
CA THR A 46 -31.48 6.18 25.43
C THR A 46 -30.39 5.61 24.54
N GLN A 47 -30.53 5.75 23.22
CA GLN A 47 -29.60 5.17 22.25
C GLN A 47 -28.51 6.16 21.86
N THR A 48 -27.26 5.72 21.92
CA THR A 48 -26.12 6.52 21.47
C THR A 48 -25.76 6.22 20.02
N ALA A 49 -25.04 7.15 19.38
CA ALA A 49 -24.49 6.93 18.05
C ALA A 49 -23.61 5.67 17.95
N ASP A 50 -22.85 5.35 19.01
CA ASP A 50 -22.01 4.16 19.05
C ASP A 50 -22.83 2.87 19.09
N GLN A 51 -23.88 2.84 19.91
CA GLN A 51 -24.80 1.70 19.96
C GLN A 51 -25.48 1.48 18.61
N PHE A 52 -25.83 2.56 17.91
CA PHE A 52 -26.43 2.46 16.59
C PHE A 52 -25.46 1.95 15.53
N LEU A 53 -24.22 2.46 15.52
CA LEU A 53 -23.17 1.97 14.64
C LEU A 53 -22.86 0.49 14.89
N ASP A 54 -22.88 0.06 16.15
CA ASP A 54 -22.70 -1.34 16.51
C ASP A 54 -23.88 -2.21 16.08
N TYR A 55 -25.12 -1.71 16.21
CA TYR A 55 -26.31 -2.37 15.65
C TYR A 55 -26.17 -2.56 14.14
N LEU A 56 -25.79 -1.51 13.40
CA LEU A 56 -25.60 -1.57 11.96
C LEU A 56 -24.50 -2.58 11.59
N ASN A 57 -23.37 -2.57 12.31
CA ASN A 57 -22.28 -3.51 12.06
C ASN A 57 -22.68 -4.96 12.40
N ARG A 58 -23.45 -5.19 13.46
CA ARG A 58 -23.94 -6.53 13.81
C ARG A 58 -24.94 -7.08 12.78
N ARG A 59 -25.80 -6.22 12.23
CA ARG A 59 -26.90 -6.65 11.35
C ARG A 59 -26.51 -6.71 9.87
N TYR A 60 -25.64 -5.80 9.44
CA TYR A 60 -25.29 -5.60 8.03
C TYR A 60 -23.79 -5.64 7.76
N GLY A 61 -22.96 -5.62 8.81
CA GLY A 61 -21.52 -5.85 8.66
C GLY A 61 -21.24 -7.29 8.27
N ASP A 62 -20.09 -7.51 7.64
CA ASP A 62 -19.64 -8.86 7.34
C ASP A 62 -18.91 -9.43 8.56
N PRO A 63 -19.44 -10.48 9.22
CA PRO A 63 -18.82 -11.04 10.43
C PRO A 63 -17.43 -11.64 10.16
N ASN A 64 -17.15 -11.99 8.91
CA ASN A 64 -15.88 -12.55 8.46
C ASN A 64 -15.01 -11.50 7.77
N ALA A 65 -15.33 -10.20 7.83
CA ALA A 65 -14.57 -9.14 7.15
C ALA A 65 -13.07 -9.20 7.49
N LYS A 66 -12.75 -9.30 8.79
CA LYS A 66 -11.36 -9.37 9.28
C LYS A 66 -10.65 -10.64 8.81
N ALA A 67 -11.33 -11.79 8.88
CA ALA A 67 -10.79 -13.07 8.42
C ALA A 67 -10.52 -13.06 6.91
N ARG A 68 -11.49 -12.58 6.12
CA ARG A 68 -11.31 -12.43 4.66
C ARG A 68 -10.21 -11.43 4.31
N ALA A 69 -10.06 -10.34 5.06
CA ALA A 69 -8.96 -9.40 4.89
C ALA A 69 -7.60 -10.04 5.21
N GLN A 70 -7.54 -10.87 6.25
CA GLN A 70 -6.34 -11.63 6.57
C GLN A 70 -5.97 -12.63 5.46
N ASP A 71 -6.96 -13.30 4.87
CA ASP A 71 -6.73 -14.21 3.73
C ASP A 71 -6.27 -13.45 2.47
N ARG A 72 -6.84 -12.26 2.22
CA ARG A 72 -6.36 -11.36 1.15
C ARG A 72 -4.94 -10.90 1.41
N LEU A 73 -4.60 -10.48 2.64
CA LEU A 73 -3.25 -10.10 3.03
C LEU A 73 -2.25 -11.25 2.80
N ARG A 74 -2.59 -12.48 3.22
CA ARG A 74 -1.76 -13.68 3.03
C ARG A 74 -1.51 -14.04 1.57
N SER A 75 -2.50 -13.84 0.72
CA SER A 75 -2.44 -14.17 -0.71
C SER A 75 -1.93 -13.01 -1.58
N LEU A 76 -1.88 -11.79 -1.05
CA LEU A 76 -1.44 -10.62 -1.78
C LEU A 76 0.03 -10.75 -2.18
N ARG A 77 0.32 -10.53 -3.46
CA ARG A 77 1.69 -10.54 -4.01
C ARG A 77 1.91 -9.31 -4.88
N GLN A 78 3.08 -8.70 -4.75
CA GLN A 78 3.55 -7.68 -5.67
C GLN A 78 3.76 -8.33 -7.03
N LYS A 79 3.17 -7.75 -8.08
CA LYS A 79 3.35 -8.28 -9.44
C LYS A 79 4.81 -8.12 -9.91
N PRO A 80 5.30 -8.94 -10.87
CA PRO A 80 6.69 -8.86 -11.35
C PRO A 80 7.12 -7.48 -11.87
N ASP A 81 6.21 -6.74 -12.51
CA ASP A 81 6.46 -5.40 -13.08
C ASP A 81 5.81 -4.25 -12.33
N GLU A 82 5.20 -4.53 -11.18
CA GLU A 82 4.59 -3.49 -10.34
C GLU A 82 5.64 -2.82 -9.44
N SER A 83 5.67 -1.48 -9.46
CA SER A 83 6.53 -0.70 -8.56
C SER A 83 6.05 -0.85 -7.12
N PHE A 84 6.99 -0.80 -6.17
CA PHE A 84 6.64 -0.93 -4.76
C PHE A 84 5.70 0.18 -4.29
N ALA A 85 5.87 1.40 -4.80
CA ALA A 85 4.99 2.54 -4.52
C ALA A 85 3.52 2.31 -4.95
N THR A 86 3.28 1.51 -5.99
CA THR A 86 1.92 1.14 -6.41
C THR A 86 1.35 -0.01 -5.59
N PHE A 87 2.23 -0.92 -5.14
CA PHE A 87 1.88 -2.10 -4.38
C PHE A 87 1.58 -1.78 -2.90
N LEU A 88 2.41 -0.96 -2.26
CA LEU A 88 2.38 -0.70 -0.83
C LEU A 88 0.99 -0.26 -0.32
N PRO A 89 0.27 0.69 -0.95
CA PRO A 89 -1.06 1.08 -0.47
C PRO A 89 -2.08 -0.06 -0.46
N LYS A 90 -1.95 -1.03 -1.38
CA LYS A 90 -2.82 -2.22 -1.40
C LYS A 90 -2.50 -3.14 -0.23
N PHE A 91 -1.22 -3.31 0.05
CA PHE A 91 -0.76 -4.08 1.21
C PHE A 91 -1.19 -3.45 2.52
N GLU A 92 -0.96 -2.14 2.70
CA GLU A 92 -1.35 -1.40 3.91
C GLU A 92 -2.85 -1.45 4.15
N LYS A 93 -3.66 -1.37 3.09
CA LYS A 93 -5.10 -1.55 3.20
C LYS A 93 -5.48 -2.91 3.77
N GLU A 94 -4.98 -4.00 3.20
CA GLU A 94 -5.33 -5.35 3.69
C GLU A 94 -4.73 -5.62 5.08
N LEU A 95 -3.57 -5.03 5.38
CA LEU A 95 -2.98 -5.04 6.72
C LEU A 95 -3.90 -4.33 7.73
N ALA A 96 -4.41 -3.14 7.40
CA ALA A 96 -5.34 -2.41 8.26
C ALA A 96 -6.68 -3.15 8.43
N ASP A 97 -7.28 -3.63 7.33
CA ASP A 97 -8.58 -4.31 7.32
C ASP A 97 -8.54 -5.65 8.09
N SER A 98 -7.39 -6.31 8.13
CA SER A 98 -7.15 -7.52 8.94
C SER A 98 -6.85 -7.22 10.42
N GLY A 99 -6.73 -5.94 10.80
CA GLY A 99 -6.30 -5.50 12.12
C GLY A 99 -4.80 -5.69 12.38
N GLY A 100 -4.00 -5.88 11.33
CA GLY A 100 -2.56 -6.07 11.42
C GLY A 100 -1.74 -4.82 11.65
N GLY A 101 -2.35 -3.63 11.58
CA GLY A 101 -1.69 -2.37 11.93
C GLY A 101 -1.20 -2.31 13.39
N SER A 102 -1.77 -3.13 14.29
CA SER A 102 -1.34 -3.22 15.70
C SER A 102 -0.47 -4.43 16.01
N TRP A 103 -0.05 -5.21 15.00
CA TRP A 103 0.86 -6.33 15.22
C TRP A 103 2.28 -5.84 15.48
N ASN A 104 3.11 -6.68 16.09
CA ASN A 104 4.54 -6.40 16.23
C ASN A 104 5.17 -6.12 14.86
N ASN A 105 6.13 -5.19 14.81
CA ASN A 105 6.83 -4.83 13.58
C ASN A 105 7.39 -6.07 12.85
N GLU A 106 7.97 -7.03 13.58
CA GLU A 106 8.51 -8.27 13.03
C GLU A 106 7.46 -9.08 12.23
N VAL A 107 6.22 -9.10 12.69
CA VAL A 107 5.11 -9.81 12.04
C VAL A 107 4.71 -9.05 10.78
N GLN A 108 4.56 -7.73 10.87
CA GLN A 108 4.21 -6.89 9.72
C GLN A 108 5.26 -7.00 8.61
N ILE A 109 6.54 -6.95 8.98
CA ILE A 109 7.68 -7.12 8.07
C ILE A 109 7.64 -8.51 7.43
N ASN A 110 7.43 -9.57 8.20
CA ASN A 110 7.36 -10.93 7.65
C ASN A 110 6.26 -11.11 6.60
N TYR A 111 5.07 -10.54 6.85
CA TYR A 111 3.99 -10.53 5.86
C TYR A 111 4.38 -9.76 4.59
N LEU A 112 5.03 -8.60 4.75
CA LEU A 112 5.46 -7.77 3.64
C LEU A 112 6.51 -8.50 2.79
N GLU A 113 7.55 -9.08 3.41
CA GLU A 113 8.61 -9.85 2.74
C GLU A 113 8.07 -11.03 1.95
N GLY A 114 7.09 -11.75 2.51
CA GLY A 114 6.40 -12.83 1.82
C GLY A 114 5.63 -12.37 0.58
N ALA A 115 5.19 -11.10 0.57
CA ALA A 115 4.42 -10.50 -0.50
C ALA A 115 5.27 -9.86 -1.62
N LEU A 116 6.54 -9.51 -1.34
CA LEU A 116 7.42 -8.86 -2.30
C LEU A 116 7.73 -9.73 -3.52
N ASN A 117 7.97 -9.08 -4.66
CA ASN A 117 8.48 -9.78 -5.85
C ASN A 117 9.98 -10.09 -5.71
N ASN A 118 10.46 -11.09 -6.46
CA ASN A 118 11.86 -11.52 -6.38
C ASN A 118 12.84 -10.40 -6.71
N ARG A 119 12.50 -9.53 -7.68
CA ARG A 119 13.37 -8.43 -8.12
C ARG A 119 13.75 -7.49 -6.99
N LEU A 120 12.79 -7.15 -6.12
CA LEU A 120 13.04 -6.31 -4.95
C LEU A 120 13.72 -7.09 -3.82
N ARG A 121 13.30 -8.35 -3.58
CA ARG A 121 13.94 -9.24 -2.59
C ARG A 121 15.43 -9.43 -2.85
N ASP A 122 15.82 -9.64 -4.10
CA ASP A 122 17.22 -9.85 -4.47
C ASP A 122 18.10 -8.63 -4.14
N LYS A 123 17.52 -7.42 -4.18
CA LYS A 123 18.25 -6.19 -3.80
C LYS A 123 18.45 -6.06 -2.30
N LEU A 124 17.56 -6.61 -1.49
CA LEU A 124 17.68 -6.60 -0.02
C LEU A 124 18.89 -7.40 0.48
N ILE A 125 19.32 -8.44 -0.25
CA ILE A 125 20.49 -9.26 0.11
C ILE A 125 21.75 -8.40 0.30
N SER A 126 21.89 -7.35 -0.51
CA SER A 126 23.04 -6.45 -0.48
C SER A 126 22.92 -5.30 0.53
N VAL A 127 21.79 -5.16 1.23
CA VAL A 127 21.55 -4.07 2.17
C VAL A 127 22.16 -4.42 3.53
N ILE A 128 23.01 -3.52 4.03
CA ILE A 128 23.57 -3.62 5.38
C ILE A 128 22.69 -2.79 6.33
N GLY A 129 22.35 -3.33 7.50
CA GLY A 129 21.57 -2.61 8.51
C GLY A 129 20.08 -2.51 8.15
N ILE A 130 19.43 -3.64 7.92
CA ILE A 130 17.99 -3.70 7.64
C ILE A 130 17.21 -3.18 8.87
N PRO A 131 16.32 -2.18 8.72
CA PRO A 131 15.50 -1.68 9.82
C PRO A 131 14.59 -2.76 10.40
N THR A 132 14.36 -2.69 11.72
CA THR A 132 13.48 -3.63 12.44
C THR A 132 12.11 -3.04 12.76
N ASP A 133 11.91 -1.74 12.52
CA ASP A 133 10.60 -1.11 12.57
C ASP A 133 9.95 -1.11 11.18
N PHE A 134 8.63 -1.29 11.16
CA PHE A 134 7.90 -1.47 9.91
C PHE A 134 7.97 -0.24 9.00
N ASN A 135 7.86 0.97 9.57
CA ASN A 135 7.84 2.20 8.79
C ASN A 135 9.18 2.45 8.09
N SER A 136 10.30 2.42 8.80
CA SER A 136 11.62 2.60 8.20
C SER A 136 11.95 1.48 7.21
N TYR A 137 11.47 0.26 7.46
CA TYR A 137 11.60 -0.85 6.51
C TYR A 137 10.84 -0.56 5.19
N THR A 138 9.61 -0.05 5.26
CA THR A 138 8.85 0.36 4.05
C THR A 138 9.52 1.53 3.32
N GLU A 139 10.10 2.50 4.02
CA GLU A 139 10.84 3.62 3.43
C GLU A 139 12.11 3.16 2.70
N LEU A 140 12.83 2.20 3.29
CA LEU A 140 13.97 1.55 2.63
C LEU A 140 13.53 0.88 1.33
N LEU A 141 12.44 0.10 1.35
CA LEU A 141 11.91 -0.57 0.16
C LEU A 141 11.46 0.42 -0.92
N LEU A 142 10.82 1.53 -0.54
CA LEU A 142 10.46 2.62 -1.46
C LEU A 142 11.69 3.23 -2.11
N THR A 143 12.74 3.48 -1.33
CA THR A 143 14.00 4.02 -1.82
C THR A 143 14.66 3.08 -2.83
N ILE A 144 14.73 1.79 -2.52
CA ILE A 144 15.31 0.78 -3.42
C ILE A 144 14.48 0.65 -4.70
N SER A 145 13.16 0.53 -4.58
CA SER A 145 12.26 0.43 -5.75
C SER A 145 12.38 1.64 -6.66
N SER A 146 12.39 2.86 -6.11
CA SER A 146 12.52 4.09 -6.88
C SER A 146 13.83 4.13 -7.70
N ARG A 147 14.95 3.70 -7.10
CA ARG A 147 16.24 3.57 -7.80
C ARG A 147 16.19 2.52 -8.92
N MET A 148 15.55 1.38 -8.68
CA MET A 148 15.38 0.33 -9.70
C MET A 148 14.52 0.80 -10.88
N ASP A 149 13.43 1.52 -10.58
CA ASP A 149 12.52 2.04 -11.60
C ASP A 149 13.20 3.13 -12.42
N SER A 150 13.99 4.01 -11.78
CA SER A 150 14.82 5.01 -12.45
C SER A 150 15.85 4.38 -13.38
N GLN A 151 16.54 3.32 -12.92
CA GLN A 151 17.51 2.59 -13.74
C GLN A 151 16.83 1.95 -14.96
N ARG A 152 15.65 1.33 -14.79
CA ARG A 152 14.86 0.76 -15.90
C ARG A 152 14.47 1.81 -16.93
N GLN A 153 14.02 2.99 -16.48
CA GLN A 153 13.66 4.11 -17.36
C GLN A 153 14.86 4.63 -18.15
N GLN A 154 16.02 4.75 -17.50
CA GLN A 154 17.27 5.13 -18.18
C GLN A 154 17.64 4.15 -19.29
N TYR A 155 17.54 2.84 -19.04
CA TYR A 155 17.80 1.83 -20.08
C TYR A 155 16.78 1.88 -21.24
N HIS A 156 15.52 2.23 -20.98
CA HIS A 156 14.52 2.39 -22.05
C HIS A 156 14.74 3.66 -22.88
N TYR A 157 15.37 4.70 -22.32
CA TYR A 157 15.65 5.95 -23.03
C TYR A 157 16.88 5.90 -23.94
N TYR A 158 17.76 4.90 -23.80
CA TYR A 158 18.92 4.70 -24.68
C TYR A 158 18.83 3.38 -25.46
N PRO A 159 17.99 3.29 -26.50
CA PRO A 159 18.05 2.16 -27.42
C PRO A 159 19.33 2.28 -28.25
N ASN A 160 20.27 1.33 -28.06
CA ASN A 160 21.47 1.11 -28.88
C ASN A 160 22.14 2.37 -29.44
N GLN A 161 23.09 2.96 -28.69
CA GLN A 161 24.12 3.74 -29.36
C GLN A 161 24.95 2.78 -30.23
N PRO A 162 25.01 2.96 -31.56
CA PRO A 162 25.85 2.11 -32.39
C PRO A 162 27.28 2.23 -31.90
N ARG A 163 27.91 1.07 -31.72
CA ARG A 163 29.34 0.92 -31.42
C ARG A 163 30.09 1.79 -32.42
N ARG A 164 30.72 2.88 -31.97
CA ARG A 164 31.62 3.66 -32.82
C ARG A 164 32.71 2.71 -33.29
N GLU A 165 32.64 2.30 -34.55
CA GLU A 165 33.74 1.61 -35.21
C GLU A 165 34.94 2.56 -35.15
N GLN A 166 35.94 2.18 -34.36
CA GLN A 166 37.23 2.82 -34.43
C GLN A 166 37.74 2.59 -35.86
N PRO A 167 38.16 3.62 -36.61
CA PRO A 167 38.73 3.42 -37.93
C PRO A 167 39.93 2.50 -37.77
N GLN A 168 39.88 1.34 -38.44
CA GLN A 168 41.04 0.49 -38.63
C GLN A 168 42.13 1.35 -39.25
N GLN A 169 43.19 1.64 -38.48
CA GLN A 169 44.43 2.14 -39.05
C GLN A 169 44.95 1.06 -39.98
N ASN A 170 44.71 1.29 -41.26
CA ASN A 170 45.14 0.45 -42.36
C ASN A 170 46.66 0.48 -42.39
N ASN A 171 47.26 -0.58 -41.87
CA ASN A 171 48.70 -0.80 -41.91
C ASN A 171 49.06 -1.22 -43.34
N GLN A 172 49.40 -0.25 -44.20
CA GLN A 172 50.01 -0.52 -45.50
C GLN A 172 51.49 -0.17 -45.41
N GLY A 173 52.31 -1.20 -45.60
CA GLY A 173 53.76 -1.14 -45.47
C GLY A 173 54.41 -0.25 -46.51
N ALA A 174 55.44 0.45 -46.07
CA ALA A 174 56.52 0.91 -46.91
C ALA A 174 57.78 0.15 -46.49
N THR A 175 57.97 -1.03 -47.08
CA THR A 175 59.29 -1.63 -47.25
C THR A 175 60.11 -0.73 -48.17
N GLY A 176 61.13 -0.08 -47.61
CA GLY A 176 62.10 0.73 -48.36
C GLY A 176 63.45 0.67 -47.65
N SER A 177 64.16 -0.42 -47.88
CA SER A 177 65.57 -0.61 -47.56
C SER A 177 66.44 0.45 -48.25
N TYR A 178 67.35 1.11 -47.53
CA TYR A 178 68.66 1.49 -48.06
C TYR A 178 69.73 1.44 -46.95
N GLN A 179 70.84 0.81 -47.33
CA GLN A 179 72.03 0.49 -46.54
C GLN A 179 72.92 1.70 -46.28
N MET A 180 73.79 1.50 -45.28
CA MET A 180 75.11 2.12 -45.00
C MET A 180 75.76 2.90 -46.14
N ASP A 181 76.25 4.11 -45.84
CA ASP A 181 77.68 4.40 -45.63
C ASP A 181 77.83 5.61 -44.69
#